data_AF-X1E0M2-F1
#
_entry.id   AF-X1E0M2-F1
#
_cell.length_a   1.000
_cell.length_b   1.000
_cell.length_c   1.000
_cell.angle_alpha   90.00
_cell.angle_beta   90.00
_cell.angle_gamma   90.00
#
_symmetry.space_group_name_H-M   'P 1'
#
loop_
_entity.id
_entity.type
_entity.pdbx_description
1 polymer ?
#
loop_
_entity_poly.entity_id
_entity_poly.type
_entity_poly.pdbx_seq_one_letter_code
_entity_poly.pdbx_strand_id
1 'polypeptide(L)'
;MACKLTKLEIRVIKLVHHDGCGLSHREAAAGLGISRQRVDAIINQVESKVPSLFPILTRMQKQVADLLYDGATQLTIAMHLELKAHRIARIVQQLHRKGYDFTSRKKCIGYKDWMDSQIVEKF
;
A
#
# COMPACT_ATOMS: atom_id res chain seq x y z
N MET A 1 -3.78 1.70 -26.64
CA MET A 1 -4.57 2.95 -26.53
C MET A 1 -4.16 3.67 -25.24
N ALA A 2 -3.53 4.84 -25.32
CA ALA A 2 -3.20 5.62 -24.13
C ALA A 2 -4.49 6.29 -23.62
N CYS A 3 -5.07 5.77 -22.54
CA CYS A 3 -6.25 6.38 -21.93
C CYS A 3 -5.84 7.71 -21.29
N LYS A 4 -6.32 8.83 -21.85
CA LYS A 4 -5.89 10.16 -21.44
C LYS A 4 -6.69 10.59 -20.21
N LEU A 5 -6.00 10.85 -19.10
CA LEU A 5 -6.62 11.40 -17.89
C LEU A 5 -6.96 12.89 -18.10
N THR A 6 -8.10 13.29 -17.58
CA THR A 6 -8.53 14.70 -17.51
C THR A 6 -7.70 15.46 -16.49
N LYS A 7 -7.66 16.79 -16.60
CA LYS A 7 -6.96 17.65 -15.63
C LYS A 7 -7.47 17.46 -14.20
N LEU A 8 -8.77 17.22 -14.03
CA LEU A 8 -9.37 16.98 -12.72
C LEU A 8 -8.96 15.62 -12.14
N GLU A 9 -9.00 14.55 -12.95
CA GLU A 9 -8.53 13.22 -12.55
C GLU A 9 -7.07 13.25 -12.10
N ILE A 10 -6.19 13.91 -12.88
CA ILE A 10 -4.77 14.07 -12.52
C ILE A 10 -4.63 14.79 -11.19
N ARG A 11 -5.40 15.86 -10.97
CA ARG A 11 -5.33 16.65 -9.74
C ARG A 11 -5.84 15.87 -8.52
N VAL A 12 -6.92 15.10 -8.67
CA VAL A 12 -7.41 14.19 -7.63
C VAL A 12 -6.33 13.17 -7.28
N ILE A 13 -5.77 12.46 -8.27
CA ILE A 13 -4.73 11.46 -8.04
C ILE A 13 -3.50 12.06 -7.36
N LYS A 14 -3.02 13.23 -7.79
CA LYS A 14 -1.88 13.90 -7.13
C LYS A 14 -2.13 14.20 -5.65
N LEU A 15 -3.38 14.47 -5.26
CA LEU A 15 -3.72 14.73 -3.87
C LEU A 15 -3.81 13.44 -3.04
N VAL A 16 -4.39 12.38 -3.58
CA VAL A 16 -4.64 11.14 -2.83
C VAL A 16 -3.51 10.12 -2.90
N HIS A 17 -2.72 10.12 -3.98
CA HIS A 17 -1.62 9.18 -4.18
C HIS A 17 -0.47 9.47 -3.22
N HIS A 18 0.17 8.41 -2.72
CA HIS A 18 1.26 8.49 -1.76
C HIS A 18 2.52 9.18 -2.30
N ASP A 19 2.79 9.06 -3.61
CA ASP A 19 3.85 9.83 -4.30
C ASP A 19 3.55 11.33 -4.42
N GLY A 20 2.30 11.72 -4.17
CA GLY A 20 1.86 13.12 -4.13
C GLY A 20 1.67 13.59 -2.69
N CYS A 21 0.46 14.01 -2.35
CA CYS A 21 0.16 14.48 -0.99
C CYS A 21 -0.28 13.35 -0.03
N GLY A 22 -0.73 12.21 -0.56
CA GLY A 22 -1.21 11.08 0.25
C GLY A 22 -2.38 11.41 1.18
N LEU A 23 -3.21 12.38 0.80
CA LEU A 23 -4.35 12.87 1.59
C LEU A 23 -5.49 11.84 1.62
N SER A 24 -6.31 11.92 2.66
CA SER A 24 -7.59 11.22 2.67
C SER A 24 -8.53 11.79 1.61
N HIS A 25 -9.50 10.98 1.16
CA HIS A 25 -10.48 11.43 0.16
C HIS A 25 -11.30 12.63 0.66
N ARG A 26 -11.49 12.74 1.99
CA ARG A 26 -12.18 13.88 2.62
C ARG A 26 -11.35 15.16 2.52
N GLU A 27 -10.05 15.09 2.79
CA GLU A 27 -9.14 16.25 2.68
C GLU A 27 -8.98 16.68 1.22
N ALA A 28 -8.83 15.70 0.30
CA ALA A 28 -8.79 15.99 -1.13
C ALA A 28 -10.08 16.65 -1.63
N ALA A 29 -11.24 16.17 -1.16
CA ALA A 29 -12.54 16.77 -1.46
C ALA A 29 -12.63 18.22 -0.97
N ALA A 30 -12.20 18.48 0.28
CA ALA A 30 -12.17 19.82 0.85
C ALA A 30 -11.23 20.76 0.07
N GLY A 31 -10.03 20.29 -0.31
CA GLY A 31 -9.07 21.08 -1.08
C GLY A 31 -9.48 21.35 -2.53
N LEU A 32 -10.44 20.59 -3.06
CA LEU A 32 -10.97 20.76 -4.41
C LEU A 32 -12.35 21.43 -4.46
N GLY A 33 -12.99 21.64 -3.31
CA GLY A 33 -14.35 22.19 -3.24
C GLY A 33 -15.41 21.26 -3.86
N ILE A 34 -15.21 19.94 -3.82
CA ILE A 34 -16.15 18.95 -4.35
C ILE A 34 -16.58 17.97 -3.26
N SER A 35 -17.63 17.19 -3.53
CA SER A 35 -18.08 16.16 -2.58
C SER A 35 -17.08 15.00 -2.51
N ARG A 36 -17.00 14.36 -1.34
CA ARG A 36 -16.22 13.12 -1.16
C ARG A 36 -16.65 12.04 -2.15
N GLN A 37 -17.96 11.88 -2.37
CA GLN A 37 -18.51 10.91 -3.32
C GLN A 37 -18.00 11.16 -4.75
N ARG A 38 -17.82 12.43 -5.14
CA ARG A 38 -17.25 12.78 -6.44
C ARG A 38 -15.79 12.38 -6.56
N VAL A 39 -15.00 12.55 -5.50
CA VAL A 39 -13.62 12.06 -5.43
C VAL A 39 -13.58 10.54 -5.57
N ASP A 40 -14.41 9.82 -4.81
CA ASP A 40 -14.50 8.36 -4.87
C ASP A 40 -14.84 7.87 -6.29
N ALA A 41 -15.82 8.50 -6.95
CA ALA A 41 -16.20 8.18 -8.32
C ALA A 41 -15.06 8.43 -9.32
N ILE A 42 -14.32 9.54 -9.16
CA ILE A 42 -13.15 9.86 -9.99
C ILE A 42 -12.07 8.81 -9.80
N ILE A 43 -11.78 8.41 -8.56
CA ILE A 43 -10.76 7.40 -8.26
C ILE A 43 -11.12 6.07 -8.93
N ASN A 44 -12.36 5.60 -8.81
CA ASN A 44 -12.82 4.36 -9.45
C ASN A 44 -12.74 4.45 -11.00
N GLN A 45 -13.01 5.62 -11.56
CA GLN A 45 -12.84 5.84 -13.00
C GLN A 45 -11.37 5.80 -13.41
N VAL A 46 -10.46 6.37 -12.61
CA VAL A 46 -9.03 6.31 -12.90
C VAL A 46 -8.48 4.90 -12.73
N GLU A 47 -8.96 4.14 -11.74
CA GLU A 47 -8.57 2.74 -11.52
C GLU A 47 -8.87 1.87 -12.73
N SER A 48 -10.05 2.04 -13.34
CA SER A 48 -10.39 1.31 -14.57
C SER A 48 -9.59 1.76 -15.79
N LYS A 49 -9.16 3.03 -15.86
CA LYS A 49 -8.37 3.58 -16.98
C LYS A 49 -6.88 3.26 -16.86
N VAL A 50 -6.33 3.34 -15.66
CA VAL A 50 -4.89 3.23 -15.36
C VAL A 50 -4.72 2.44 -14.05
N PRO A 51 -4.94 1.11 -14.06
CA PRO A 51 -4.88 0.29 -12.85
C PRO A 51 -3.47 0.24 -12.24
N SER A 52 -2.42 0.54 -13.01
CA SER A 52 -1.04 0.56 -12.55
C SER A 52 -0.74 1.63 -11.48
N LEU A 53 -1.64 2.60 -11.27
CA LEU A 53 -1.54 3.61 -10.21
C LEU A 53 -2.11 3.13 -8.86
N PHE A 54 -2.60 1.89 -8.82
CA PHE A 54 -3.27 1.32 -7.66
C PHE A 54 -2.47 0.11 -7.13
N PRO A 55 -2.54 -0.16 -5.82
CA PRO A 55 -3.37 0.50 -4.80
C PRO A 55 -2.81 1.84 -4.28
N ILE A 56 -3.69 2.84 -4.12
CA ILE A 56 -3.34 4.13 -3.52
C ILE A 56 -3.18 4.00 -2.01
N LEU A 57 -2.05 4.45 -1.46
CA LEU A 57 -1.81 4.55 -0.03
C LEU A 57 -1.96 6.00 0.46
N THR A 58 -2.41 6.17 1.70
CA THR A 58 -2.24 7.47 2.39
C THR A 58 -0.78 7.64 2.81
N ARG A 59 -0.37 8.87 3.11
CA ARG A 59 1.00 9.15 3.56
C ARG A 59 1.41 8.31 4.78
N MET A 60 0.50 8.18 5.75
CA MET A 60 0.71 7.35 6.94
C MET A 60 0.82 5.86 6.59
N GLN A 61 -0.01 5.36 5.67
CA GLN A 61 0.07 3.97 5.22
C GLN A 61 1.40 3.69 4.51
N LYS A 62 1.86 4.62 3.67
CA LYS A 62 3.14 4.51 2.97
C LYS A 62 4.31 4.49 3.96
N GLN A 63 4.35 5.42 4.91
CA GLN A 63 5.39 5.43 5.95
C GLN A 63 5.44 4.13 6.76
N VAL A 64 4.29 3.59 7.16
CA VAL A 64 4.24 2.30 7.87
C VAL A 64 4.71 1.15 6.98
N ALA A 65 4.31 1.13 5.71
CA ALA A 65 4.73 0.11 4.76
C ALA A 65 6.25 0.12 4.54
N ASP A 66 6.84 1.31 4.39
CA ASP A 66 8.28 1.48 4.20
C ASP A 66 9.06 0.94 5.40
N LEU A 67 8.67 1.33 6.62
CA LEU A 67 9.31 0.82 7.85
C LEU A 67 9.15 -0.70 8.01
N LEU A 68 8.02 -1.28 7.61
CA LEU A 68 7.82 -2.73 7.64
C LEU A 68 8.71 -3.45 6.63
N TYR A 69 8.90 -2.88 5.43
CA TYR A 69 9.82 -3.42 4.44
C TYR A 69 11.29 -3.32 4.88
N ASP A 70 11.63 -2.28 5.65
CA ASP A 70 12.94 -2.14 6.30
C ASP A 70 13.13 -3.13 7.47
N GLY A 71 12.11 -3.95 7.78
CA GLY A 71 12.16 -4.98 8.82
C GLY A 71 11.81 -4.49 10.22
N ALA A 72 11.31 -3.26 10.38
CA ALA A 72 10.87 -2.75 11.67
C ALA A 72 9.64 -3.52 12.18
N THR A 73 9.60 -3.76 13.49
CA THR A 73 8.41 -4.37 14.11
C THR A 73 7.29 -3.34 14.29
N GLN A 74 6.05 -3.80 14.36
CA GLN A 74 4.90 -2.90 14.62
C GLN A 74 5.06 -2.10 15.92
N LEU A 75 5.71 -2.67 16.93
CA LEU A 75 5.99 -1.99 18.20
C LEU A 75 7.01 -0.85 18.00
N THR A 76 8.10 -1.12 17.27
CA THR A 76 9.12 -0.12 16.93
C THR A 76 8.52 1.03 16.12
N ILE A 77 7.65 0.71 15.15
CA ILE A 77 6.94 1.69 14.34
C ILE A 77 5.99 2.54 15.20
N ALA A 78 5.28 1.92 16.14
CA ALA A 78 4.39 2.62 17.06
C ALA A 78 5.14 3.63 17.93
N MET A 79 6.32 3.25 18.44
CA MET A 79 7.20 4.16 19.18
C MET A 79 7.74 5.28 18.30
N HIS A 80 8.22 4.95 17.10
CA HIS A 80 8.83 5.93 16.19
C HIS A 80 7.83 6.98 15.68
N LEU A 81 6.58 6.58 15.44
CA LEU A 81 5.52 7.47 14.97
C LEU A 81 4.69 8.08 16.11
N GLU A 82 5.04 7.80 17.37
CA GLU A 82 4.29 8.22 18.56
C GLU A 82 2.79 7.83 18.50
N LEU A 83 2.50 6.66 17.92
CA LEU A 83 1.14 6.14 17.76
C LEU A 83 0.90 4.96 18.68
N LYS A 84 -0.36 4.79 19.09
CA LYS A 84 -0.77 3.59 19.84
C LYS A 84 -0.60 2.34 18.97
N ALA A 85 -0.08 1.25 19.54
CA ALA A 85 0.17 -0.01 18.82
C ALA A 85 -1.05 -0.53 18.04
N HIS A 86 -2.26 -0.43 18.61
CA HIS A 86 -3.48 -0.86 17.92
C HIS A 86 -3.75 -0.06 16.62
N ARG A 87 -3.32 1.20 16.55
CA ARG A 87 -3.48 2.03 15.35
C ARG A 87 -2.57 1.52 14.24
N ILE A 88 -1.33 1.14 14.57
CA ILE A 88 -0.39 0.52 13.62
C ILE A 88 -0.93 -0.84 13.15
N ALA A 89 -1.40 -1.68 14.06
CA ALA A 89 -2.00 -2.97 13.70
C ALA A 89 -3.16 -2.81 12.71
N ARG A 90 -4.02 -1.80 12.92
CA ARG A 90 -5.11 -1.49 11.98
C ARG A 90 -4.59 -1.02 10.61
N ILE A 91 -3.52 -0.22 10.57
CA ILE A 91 -2.88 0.21 9.32
C ILE A 91 -2.30 -1.00 8.58
N VAL A 92 -1.60 -1.89 9.29
CA VAL A 92 -1.04 -3.14 8.73
C VAL A 92 -2.15 -4.01 8.15
N GLN A 93 -3.27 -4.19 8.86
CA GLN A 93 -4.43 -4.92 8.34
C GLN A 93 -5.01 -4.28 7.06
N GLN A 94 -5.06 -2.94 6.99
CA GLN A 94 -5.51 -2.25 5.77
C GLN A 94 -4.54 -2.44 4.61
N LEU A 95 -3.22 -2.46 4.87
CA LEU A 95 -2.21 -2.73 3.86
C LEU A 95 -2.31 -4.17 3.33
N HIS A 96 -2.54 -5.15 4.19
CA HIS A 96 -2.79 -6.53 3.77
C HIS A 96 -4.02 -6.66 2.86
N ARG A 97 -5.13 -5.97 3.19
CA ARG A 97 -6.32 -5.93 2.32
C ARG A 97 -6.04 -5.31 0.94
N LYS A 98 -5.01 -4.49 0.82
CA LYS A 98 -4.53 -3.90 -0.43
C LYS A 98 -3.51 -4.77 -1.16
N GLY A 99 -3.22 -5.97 -0.65
CA GLY A 99 -2.28 -6.92 -1.26
C GLY A 99 -0.82 -6.75 -0.85
N TYR A 100 -0.52 -5.89 0.13
CA TYR A 100 0.84 -5.79 0.66
C TYR A 100 1.10 -6.94 1.62
N ASP A 101 2.23 -7.62 1.42
CA ASP A 101 2.73 -8.63 2.34
C ASP A 101 4.10 -8.21 2.85
N PHE A 102 4.23 -8.14 4.18
CA PHE A 102 5.44 -7.74 4.88
C PHE A 102 6.12 -8.94 5.55
N THR A 103 5.70 -10.15 5.23
CA THR A 103 6.37 -11.37 5.70
C THR A 103 7.70 -11.53 4.95
N SER A 104 8.76 -10.94 5.51
CA SER A 104 10.13 -11.08 5.03
C SER A 104 10.72 -12.48 5.22
N ARG A 105 9.95 -13.45 5.72
CA ARG A 105 10.36 -14.85 5.74
C ARG A 105 9.88 -15.54 4.48
N LYS A 106 10.76 -15.60 3.46
CA LYS A 106 10.75 -16.77 2.57
C LYS A 106 10.62 -17.98 3.49
N LYS A 107 9.64 -18.85 3.24
CA LYS A 107 9.58 -20.14 3.93
C LYS A 107 10.85 -20.89 3.54
N CYS A 108 11.91 -20.72 4.31
CA CYS A 108 13.05 -21.62 4.24
C CYS A 108 12.49 -22.97 4.68
N ILE A 109 12.31 -23.88 3.73
CA ILE A 109 12.11 -25.28 4.05
C ILE A 109 13.37 -25.65 4.82
N GLY A 110 13.24 -25.89 6.12
CA GLY A 110 14.34 -26.45 6.90
C GLY A 110 14.70 -27.77 6.25
N TYR A 111 15.97 -27.92 5.87
CA TYR A 111 16.48 -29.18 5.34
C TYR A 111 16.13 -30.29 6.32
N LYS A 112 15.53 -31.37 5.81
CA LYS A 112 15.31 -32.59 6.58
C LYS A 112 16.05 -33.70 5.87
N ASP A 113 16.75 -34.56 6.60
CA ASP A 113 17.62 -35.60 6.06
C ASP A 113 16.95 -36.50 5.02
N TRP A 114 15.62 -36.68 5.08
CA TRP A 114 14.89 -37.46 4.07
C TRP A 114 14.82 -36.79 2.68
N MET A 115 15.13 -35.49 2.57
CA MET A 115 15.11 -34.72 1.33
C MET A 115 16.33 -35.01 0.43
N ASP A 116 17.41 -35.60 0.96
CA ASP A 116 18.59 -36.05 0.19
C ASP A 116 18.19 -36.96 -0.96
N SER A 117 17.19 -37.82 -0.73
CA SER A 117 16.71 -38.80 -1.73
C SER A 117 16.02 -38.18 -2.95
N GLN A 118 15.67 -36.89 -2.91
CA GLN A 118 14.94 -36.18 -3.96
C GLN A 118 15.81 -35.22 -4.79
N ILE A 119 17.07 -35.01 -4.40
CA ILE A 119 18.00 -34.15 -5.14
C ILE A 119 18.61 -35.00 -6.25
N VAL A 120 18.02 -34.92 -7.44
CA VAL A 120 18.62 -35.51 -8.65
C VAL A 120 19.82 -34.65 -9.02
N GLU A 121 21.03 -35.11 -8.69
CA GLU A 121 22.27 -34.55 -9.23
C GLU A 121 22.24 -34.71 -10.75
N LYS A 122 22.02 -33.60 -11.47
CA LYS A 122 22.25 -33.54 -12.91
C LYS A 122 23.69 -33.11 -13.13
N PHE A 123 24.56 -34.05 -13.48
CA PHE A 123 25.89 -33.80 -14.05
C PHE A 123 25.78 -33.42 -15.53
#